data_AF-A0A2G9P3Q7-F1
#
_entry.id   AF-A0A2G9P3Q7-F1
#
_cell.length_a   1.000
_cell.length_b   1.000
_cell.length_c   1.000
_cell.angle_alpha   90.00
_cell.angle_beta   90.00
_cell.angle_gamma   90.00
#
_symmetry.space_group_name_H-M   'P 1'
#
loop_
_entity.id
_entity.type
_entity.pdbx_description
1 polymer ?
#
loop_
_entity_poly.entity_id
_entity_poly.type
_entity_poly.pdbx_seq_one_letter_code
_entity_poly.pdbx_strand_id
1 'polypeptide(L)'
;MSNEMNDFFYQQKLDEIFEEKDIRFAGFIDSEGCLIKGKFKEDIVPFETDAEQQKIFRELAYRVSTRKNFDHSMGQVKYSASRREKLVMMSFPIKDNIL
;
A
#
# COMPACT_ATOMS: atom_id res chain seq x y z
N MET A 1 -15.45 -4.41 14.11
CA MET A 1 -15.15 -3.02 14.52
C MET A 1 -15.99 -2.10 13.65
N SER A 2 -16.57 -1.02 14.17
CA SER A 2 -17.37 -0.10 13.34
C SER A 2 -16.52 0.56 12.25
N ASN A 3 -17.12 0.91 11.11
CA ASN A 3 -16.41 1.52 9.96
C ASN A 3 -15.64 2.79 10.36
N GLU A 4 -16.17 3.58 11.29
CA GLU A 4 -15.51 4.79 11.81
C GLU A 4 -14.22 4.48 12.59
N MET A 5 -14.20 3.39 13.35
CA MET A 5 -13.03 2.98 14.14
C MET A 5 -11.88 2.49 13.24
N ASN A 6 -12.22 1.93 12.08
CA ASN A 6 -11.25 1.56 11.05
C ASN A 6 -10.70 2.79 10.31
N ASP A 7 -11.56 3.77 9.99
CA ASP A 7 -11.13 5.00 9.29
C ASP A 7 -10.13 5.80 10.15
N PHE A 8 -10.42 5.98 11.44
CA PHE A 8 -9.52 6.64 12.38
C PHE A 8 -8.15 5.94 12.46
N PHE A 9 -8.14 4.60 12.51
CA PHE A 9 -6.90 3.83 12.54
C PHE A 9 -6.04 4.07 11.28
N TYR A 10 -6.63 4.03 10.08
CA TYR A 10 -5.87 4.28 8.86
C TYR A 10 -5.38 5.72 8.78
N GLN A 11 -6.21 6.69 9.16
CA GLN A 11 -5.81 8.09 9.15
C GLN A 11 -4.63 8.34 10.08
N GLN A 12 -4.70 7.85 11.32
CA GLN A 12 -3.60 7.97 12.28
C GLN A 12 -2.29 7.38 11.74
N LYS A 13 -2.34 6.21 11.09
CA LYS A 13 -1.16 5.59 10.49
C LYS A 13 -0.62 6.33 9.29
N LEU A 14 -1.48 6.88 8.44
CA LEU A 14 -1.03 7.74 7.35
C LEU A 14 -0.34 9.00 7.89
N ASP A 15 -0.88 9.61 8.96
CA ASP A 15 -0.28 10.80 9.57
C ASP A 15 1.12 10.50 10.12
N GLU A 16 1.31 9.38 10.82
CA GLU A 16 2.64 8.90 11.27
C GLU A 16 3.59 8.68 10.08
N ILE A 17 3.11 8.04 9.00
CA ILE A 17 3.94 7.77 7.81
C ILE A 17 4.37 9.08 7.12
N PHE A 18 3.49 10.09 7.07
CA PHE A 18 3.80 11.35 6.40
C PHE A 18 4.75 12.28 7.19
N GLU A 19 5.10 11.94 8.43
CA GLU A 19 6.24 12.53 9.14
C GLU A 19 7.56 12.32 8.38
N GLU A 20 7.68 11.20 7.66
CA GLU A 20 8.79 10.95 6.74
C GLU A 20 8.69 11.84 5.50
N LYS A 21 9.71 12.68 5.30
CA LYS A 21 9.68 13.75 4.31
C LYS A 21 9.67 13.24 2.87
N ASP A 22 10.31 12.11 2.62
CA ASP A 22 10.53 11.55 1.28
C ASP A 22 9.36 10.69 0.78
N ILE A 23 8.36 10.44 1.64
CA ILE A 23 7.17 9.67 1.25
C ILE A 23 6.24 10.57 0.43
N ARG A 24 6.05 10.16 -0.83
CA ARG A 24 5.22 10.85 -1.82
C ARG A 24 3.75 10.45 -1.75
N PHE A 25 3.50 9.16 -1.48
CA PHE A 25 2.19 8.55 -1.38
C PHE A 25 2.25 7.45 -0.31
N ALA A 26 1.16 7.32 0.45
CA ALA A 26 0.91 6.17 1.30
C ALA A 26 -0.58 5.83 1.23
N GLY A 27 -0.91 4.55 1.24
CA GLY A 27 -2.29 4.10 1.18
C GLY A 27 -2.45 2.63 1.55
N PHE A 28 -3.59 2.33 2.14
CA PHE A 28 -4.03 0.98 2.44
C PHE A 28 -4.96 0.50 1.34
N ILE A 29 -4.68 -0.68 0.80
CA ILE A 29 -5.53 -1.36 -0.18
C ILE A 29 -6.01 -2.69 0.40
N ASP A 30 -7.17 -3.15 -0.07
CA ASP A 30 -7.67 -4.48 0.25
C ASP A 30 -7.03 -5.59 -0.62
N SER A 31 -7.45 -6.84 -0.41
CA SER A 31 -6.95 -7.99 -1.17
C SER A 31 -7.31 -7.99 -2.66
N GLU A 32 -8.27 -7.16 -3.07
CA GLU A 32 -8.67 -6.97 -4.46
C GLU A 32 -7.95 -5.79 -5.11
N GLY A 33 -7.16 -5.04 -4.34
CA GLY A 33 -6.44 -3.85 -4.77
C GLY A 33 -7.32 -2.61 -4.86
N CYS A 34 -8.44 -2.55 -4.14
CA CYS A 34 -9.20 -1.31 -3.96
C CYS A 34 -8.57 -0.45 -2.86
N LEU A 35 -8.46 0.85 -3.11
CA LEU A 35 -7.96 1.80 -2.12
C LEU A 35 -8.98 1.98 -0.98
N ILE A 36 -8.59 1.61 0.23
CA ILE A 36 -9.38 1.81 1.46
C ILE A 36 -9.20 3.26 1.94
N LYS A 37 -7.95 3.69 2.07
CA LYS A 37 -7.57 5.05 2.52
C LYS A 37 -6.15 5.33 2.06
N GLY A 38 -5.91 6.49 1.47
CA GLY A 38 -4.57 6.89 1.06
C GLY A 38 -4.60 8.21 0.31
N LYS A 39 -3.46 8.87 0.23
CA LYS A 39 -3.31 10.12 -0.52
C LYS A 39 -1.86 10.37 -0.91
N PHE A 40 -1.68 11.23 -1.90
CA PHE A 40 -0.41 11.90 -2.10
C PHE A 40 -0.25 13.03 -1.08
N LYS A 41 0.99 13.40 -0.78
CA LYS A 41 1.28 14.63 -0.06
C LYS A 41 0.83 15.84 -0.91
N GLU A 42 0.34 16.91 -0.28
CA GLU A 42 -0.41 17.99 -0.96
C GLU A 42 0.34 18.63 -2.14
N ASP A 43 1.67 18.74 -2.06
CA ASP A 43 2.51 19.36 -3.09
C ASP A 43 3.12 18.36 -4.09
N ILE A 44 2.66 17.11 -4.10
CA ILE A 44 3.21 16.06 -4.96
C ILE A 44 2.27 15.78 -6.13
N VAL A 45 2.80 15.98 -7.34
CA VAL A 45 2.16 15.53 -8.58
C VAL A 45 2.46 14.03 -8.80
N PRO A 46 1.44 13.15 -8.87
CA PRO A 46 1.62 11.74 -9.20
C PRO A 46 2.30 11.56 -10.57
N PHE A 47 3.05 10.48 -10.76
CA PHE A 47 3.55 10.14 -12.11
C PHE A 47 2.45 9.49 -12.96
N GLU A 48 1.44 8.93 -12.31
CA GLU A 48 0.38 8.13 -12.90
C GLU A 48 -0.99 8.76 -12.64
N THR A 49 -1.90 8.61 -13.61
CA THR A 49 -3.32 8.96 -13.44
C THR A 49 -4.00 8.06 -12.41
N ASP A 50 -5.13 8.48 -11.86
CA ASP A 50 -5.90 7.67 -10.89
C ASP A 50 -6.26 6.27 -11.42
N ALA A 51 -6.58 6.19 -12.72
CA ALA A 51 -6.88 4.91 -13.38
C ALA A 51 -5.65 3.98 -13.47
N GLU A 52 -4.46 4.55 -13.63
CA GLU A 52 -3.20 3.80 -13.64
C GLU A 52 -2.78 3.41 -12.23
N GLN A 53 -2.96 4.28 -11.24
CA GLN A 53 -2.74 3.96 -9.83
C GLN A 53 -3.62 2.77 -9.40
N GLN A 54 -4.89 2.74 -9.81
CA GLN A 54 -5.77 1.61 -9.53
C GLN A 54 -5.28 0.30 -10.19
N LYS A 55 -4.62 0.37 -11.35
CA LYS A 55 -3.96 -0.81 -11.95
C LYS A 55 -2.75 -1.25 -11.12
N ILE A 56 -1.95 -0.30 -10.64
CA ILE A 56 -0.80 -0.57 -9.75
C ILE A 56 -1.26 -1.26 -8.46
N PHE A 57 -2.34 -0.80 -7.84
CA PHE A 57 -2.89 -1.40 -6.61
C PHE A 57 -3.36 -2.84 -6.84
N ARG A 58 -4.09 -3.10 -7.94
CA ARG A 58 -4.49 -4.47 -8.32
C ARG A 58 -3.30 -5.37 -8.59
N GLU A 59 -2.29 -4.87 -9.30
CA GLU A 59 -1.06 -5.61 -9.55
C GLU A 59 -0.35 -5.96 -8.24
N LEU A 60 -0.29 -5.02 -7.30
CA LEU A 60 0.29 -5.24 -5.98
C LEU A 60 -0.48 -6.31 -5.19
N ALA A 61 -1.81 -6.22 -5.16
CA ALA A 61 -2.66 -7.20 -4.49
C ALA A 61 -2.46 -8.62 -5.06
N TYR A 62 -2.39 -8.74 -6.39
CA TYR A 62 -2.07 -10.00 -7.06
C TYR A 62 -0.68 -10.54 -6.69
N ARG A 63 0.34 -9.67 -6.60
CA ARG A 63 1.69 -10.07 -6.17
C ARG A 63 1.70 -10.56 -4.73
N VAL A 64 0.92 -9.94 -3.84
CA VAL A 64 0.82 -10.39 -2.45
C VAL A 64 0.12 -11.75 -2.36
N SER A 65 -0.97 -11.96 -3.09
CA SER A 65 -1.72 -13.22 -3.05
C SER A 65 -0.89 -14.39 -3.59
N THR A 66 -0.22 -14.20 -4.72
CA THR A 66 0.59 -15.26 -5.37
C THR A 66 1.80 -15.68 -4.54
N ARG A 67 2.39 -14.78 -3.76
CA ARG A 67 3.53 -15.12 -2.89
C ARG A 67 3.15 -16.05 -1.73
N LYS A 68 1.90 -16.01 -1.26
CA LYS A 68 1.41 -16.91 -0.19
C LYS A 68 1.54 -18.39 -0.56
N ASN A 69 1.58 -18.72 -1.85
CA ASN A 69 1.79 -20.09 -2.33
C ASN A 69 3.12 -20.69 -1.84
N PHE A 70 4.10 -19.86 -1.51
CA PHE A 70 5.43 -20.28 -1.07
C PHE A 70 5.64 -20.15 0.43
N ASP A 71 4.63 -19.68 1.20
CA ASP A 71 4.75 -19.48 2.65
C ASP A 71 5.11 -20.77 3.39
N HIS A 72 4.67 -21.93 2.87
CA HIS A 72 4.96 -23.24 3.45
C HIS A 72 6.46 -23.58 3.50
N SER A 73 7.28 -22.99 2.62
CA SER A 73 8.72 -23.27 2.52
C SER A 73 9.58 -22.05 2.81
N MET A 74 9.14 -20.85 2.41
CA MET A 74 9.90 -19.60 2.56
C MET A 74 9.44 -18.74 3.75
N GLY A 75 8.34 -19.12 4.40
CA GLY A 75 7.68 -18.29 5.40
C GLY A 75 6.93 -17.10 4.80
N GLN A 76 6.20 -16.39 5.65
CA GLN A 76 5.36 -15.27 5.24
C GLN A 76 6.19 -14.07 4.75
N VAL A 77 5.73 -13.44 3.67
CA VAL A 77 6.24 -12.16 3.19
C VAL A 77 6.08 -11.09 4.27
N LYS A 78 7.20 -10.45 4.67
CA LYS A 78 7.18 -9.33 5.63
C LYS A 78 7.06 -7.98 4.94
N TYR A 79 7.70 -7.82 3.79
CA TYR A 79 7.54 -6.68 2.91
C TYR A 79 8.00 -7.05 1.50
N SER A 80 7.69 -6.19 0.52
CA SER A 80 8.35 -6.20 -0.77
C SER A 80 8.77 -4.80 -1.16
N ALA A 81 9.88 -4.69 -1.87
CA ALA A 81 10.37 -3.41 -2.36
C ALA A 81 10.75 -3.53 -3.84
N SER A 82 10.41 -2.52 -4.63
CA SER A 82 10.80 -2.39 -6.02
C SER A 82 11.48 -1.04 -6.23
N ARG A 83 12.78 -1.07 -6.51
CA ARG A 83 13.55 0.12 -6.89
C ARG A 83 13.32 0.39 -8.38
N ARG A 84 12.79 1.56 -8.69
CA ARG A 84 12.68 2.12 -10.05
C ARG A 84 13.62 3.30 -10.17
N GLU A 85 13.87 3.75 -11.39
CA GLU A 85 14.75 4.89 -11.66
C GLU A 85 14.36 6.16 -10.88
N LYS A 86 13.06 6.41 -10.70
CA LYS A 86 12.53 7.63 -10.06
C LYS A 86 12.02 7.46 -8.62
N LEU A 87 11.79 6.23 -8.16
CA LEU A 87 11.19 5.98 -6.83
C LEU A 87 11.45 4.56 -6.32
N VAL A 88 11.16 4.34 -5.04
CA VAL A 88 10.98 3.01 -4.46
C VAL A 88 9.51 2.82 -4.19
N MET A 89 8.97 1.68 -4.60
CA MET A 89 7.69 1.21 -4.08
C MET A 89 7.95 0.19 -2.99
N MET A 90 7.34 0.37 -1.83
CA MET A 90 7.33 -0.63 -0.77
C MET A 90 5.89 -1.09 -0.53
N SER A 91 5.75 -2.33 -0.09
CA SER A 91 4.46 -2.87 0.30
C SER A 91 4.59 -3.77 1.52
N PHE A 92 3.64 -3.68 2.44
CA PHE A 92 3.63 -4.46 3.68
C PHE A 92 2.28 -5.19 3.80
N PRO A 93 2.27 -6.53 3.79
CA PRO A 93 1.07 -7.29 4.11
C PRO A 93 0.69 -7.07 5.59
N ILE A 94 -0.52 -6.58 5.85
CA ILE A 94 -1.04 -6.29 7.20
C ILE A 94 -2.41 -6.98 7.35
N LYS A 95 -2.42 -8.16 7.98
CA LYS A 95 -3.61 -9.02 8.08
C LYS A 95 -4.19 -9.28 6.67
N ASP A 96 -5.38 -8.74 6.39
CA ASP A 96 -6.09 -8.88 5.12
C ASP A 96 -5.86 -7.73 4.14
N ASN A 97 -5.13 -6.69 4.58
CA ASN A 97 -4.86 -5.49 3.80
C ASN A 97 -3.38 -5.38 3.45
N ILE A 98 -3.07 -4.40 2.61
CA ILE A 98 -1.71 -4.10 2.18
C ILE A 98 -1.49 -2.59 2.35
N LEU A 99 -0.40 -2.22 3.03
CA LEU A 99 0.13 -0.85 3.03
C LEU A 99 1.15 -0.67 1.91
#